data_AF-A0AB36RL20-F1
#
_entry.id   AF-A0AB36RL20-F1
#
_cell.length_a   1.000
_cell.length_b   1.000
_cell.length_c   1.000
_cell.angle_alpha   90.00
_cell.angle_beta   90.00
_cell.angle_gamma   90.00
#
_symmetry.space_group_name_H-M   'P 1'
#
loop_
_entity.id
_entity.type
_entity.pdbx_description
1 polymer ?
#
loop_
_entity_poly.entity_id
_entity_poly.type
_entity_poly.pdbx_seq_one_letter_code
_entity_poly.pdbx_strand_id
1 'polypeptide(L)'
;MLSATLLPLTACGTADEDPLKGIPAFAMDTPAVEVVAAGESPQQLSYRLGGEDGENTDETDAWDTTVAVSSGISQDVLPADQAYEDPGLPDVSSVDVSTTTLPLAVSAGRAPEPGEDESPADAAVEFTVGKGKHSDLPLSQEVASAEGFLMRWRAQSTGAISTLKLMAPNESQERGRQAVEQSLLAVASMNVVLPDEPVGVGGSWTVRNRVTGTSNMLRTATYTVARLEGDAVDLDVHVEERPTQQSLQIDNSVAGDLDGQTLDVESTSTTSQGSITLDLKHPLPTSGQVASTTRLVYSGEDAAYRVVQDVTEAVAYGSDDA
;
A
#
# COMPACT_ATOMS: atom_id res chain seq x y z
N MET A 1 -67.08 -2.49 -24.52
CA MET A 1 -65.68 -2.38 -24.99
C MET A 1 -65.11 -1.12 -24.39
N LEU A 2 -64.28 -1.25 -23.34
CA LEU A 2 -63.55 -0.14 -22.74
C LEU A 2 -62.11 -0.23 -23.25
N SER A 3 -61.65 0.76 -24.00
CA SER A 3 -60.25 0.90 -24.41
C SER A 3 -59.44 1.45 -23.24
N ALA A 4 -58.45 0.69 -22.78
CA ALA A 4 -57.45 1.15 -21.82
C ALA A 4 -56.21 1.63 -22.60
N THR A 5 -55.93 2.92 -22.50
CA THR A 5 -54.74 3.55 -23.06
C THR A 5 -53.58 3.34 -22.09
N LEU A 6 -52.58 2.56 -22.49
CA LEU A 6 -51.31 2.40 -21.77
C LEU A 6 -50.39 3.59 -22.09
N LEU A 7 -50.06 4.39 -21.07
CA LEU A 7 -48.98 5.36 -21.10
C LEU A 7 -47.65 4.64 -20.82
N PRO A 8 -46.61 4.77 -21.67
CA PRO A 8 -45.28 4.28 -21.34
C PRO A 8 -44.65 5.21 -20.29
N LEU A 9 -44.34 4.65 -19.12
CA LEU A 9 -43.44 5.28 -18.15
C LEU A 9 -42.02 5.15 -18.70
N THR A 10 -41.45 6.25 -19.20
CA THR A 10 -40.01 6.39 -19.39
C THR A 10 -39.33 6.43 -18.03
N ALA A 11 -38.66 5.34 -17.67
CA ALA A 11 -37.73 5.30 -16.55
C ALA A 11 -36.53 6.18 -16.89
N CYS A 12 -36.49 7.39 -16.36
CA CYS A 12 -35.26 8.19 -16.31
C CYS A 12 -34.34 7.51 -15.29
N GLY A 13 -33.36 6.73 -15.77
CA GLY A 13 -32.22 6.34 -14.95
C GLY A 13 -31.45 7.61 -14.59
N THR A 14 -31.45 7.97 -13.31
CA THR A 14 -30.44 8.87 -12.76
C THR A 14 -29.10 8.18 -12.97
N ALA A 15 -28.24 8.75 -13.81
CA ALA A 15 -26.83 8.40 -13.79
C ALA A 15 -26.36 8.60 -12.35
N ASP A 16 -25.93 7.53 -11.69
CA ASP A 16 -25.33 7.64 -10.36
C ASP A 16 -24.18 8.65 -10.46
N GLU A 17 -24.30 9.73 -9.69
CA GLU A 17 -23.27 10.75 -9.64
C GLU A 17 -22.03 10.13 -8.99
N ASP A 18 -20.87 10.27 -9.64
CA ASP A 18 -19.60 9.73 -9.13
C ASP A 18 -19.43 10.13 -7.66
N PRO A 19 -19.41 9.17 -6.71
CA PRO A 19 -19.38 9.48 -5.29
C PRO A 19 -18.11 10.25 -4.91
N LEU A 20 -17.01 10.07 -5.65
CA LEU A 20 -15.73 10.74 -5.39
C LEU A 20 -15.61 12.11 -6.07
N LYS A 21 -16.67 12.59 -6.72
CA LYS A 21 -16.72 13.94 -7.28
C LYS A 21 -16.63 14.99 -6.18
N GLY A 22 -15.67 15.90 -6.33
CA GLY A 22 -15.41 16.97 -5.35
C GLY A 22 -14.62 16.53 -4.11
N ILE A 23 -14.23 15.25 -4.02
CA ILE A 23 -13.27 14.79 -3.02
C ILE A 23 -11.86 15.21 -3.44
N PRO A 24 -11.06 15.82 -2.53
CA PRO A 24 -9.69 16.21 -2.83
C PRO A 24 -8.85 15.03 -3.31
N ALA A 25 -8.08 15.25 -4.38
CA ALA A 25 -7.06 14.32 -4.82
C ALA A 25 -5.75 14.59 -4.08
N PHE A 26 -5.09 13.53 -3.62
CA PHE A 26 -3.76 13.59 -3.03
C PHE A 26 -2.75 13.09 -4.05
N ALA A 27 -1.72 13.90 -4.32
CA ALA A 27 -0.63 13.50 -5.20
C ALA A 27 0.25 12.44 -4.53
N MET A 28 0.65 11.45 -5.32
CA MET A 28 1.63 10.45 -4.95
C MET A 28 2.99 10.80 -5.57
N ASP A 29 4.06 10.60 -4.81
CA ASP A 29 5.42 10.77 -5.34
C ASP A 29 5.65 9.76 -6.47
N THR A 30 6.16 10.23 -7.60
CA THR A 30 6.54 9.33 -8.70
C THR A 30 7.71 8.46 -8.26
N PRO A 31 7.56 7.12 -8.28
CA PRO A 31 8.61 6.21 -7.89
C PRO A 31 9.77 6.24 -8.91
N ALA A 32 11.00 6.13 -8.43
CA ALA A 32 12.15 5.94 -9.31
C ALA A 32 12.36 4.44 -9.56
N VAL A 33 12.30 4.04 -10.84
CA VAL A 33 12.42 2.64 -11.27
C VAL A 33 13.72 2.46 -12.05
N GLU A 34 14.46 1.39 -11.77
CA GLU A 34 15.73 1.09 -12.44
C GLU A 34 15.91 -0.42 -12.61
N VAL A 35 16.05 -0.90 -13.85
CA VAL A 35 16.38 -2.30 -14.12
C VAL A 35 17.83 -2.59 -13.73
N VAL A 36 18.00 -3.63 -12.92
CA VAL A 36 19.30 -4.14 -12.46
C VAL A 36 19.80 -5.25 -13.37
N ALA A 37 18.90 -6.17 -13.75
CA ALA A 37 19.20 -7.28 -14.65
C ALA A 37 18.00 -7.60 -15.54
N ALA A 38 18.23 -7.84 -16.83
CA ALA A 38 17.16 -8.16 -17.76
C ALA A 38 16.62 -9.60 -17.59
N GLY A 39 17.44 -10.55 -17.15
CA GLY A 39 17.05 -11.96 -17.06
C GLY A 39 16.96 -12.67 -18.41
N GLU A 40 16.34 -13.85 -18.41
CA GLU A 40 16.15 -14.70 -19.58
C GLU A 40 14.87 -14.35 -20.34
N SER A 41 14.96 -14.27 -21.67
CA SER A 41 13.84 -13.95 -22.57
C SER A 41 13.05 -12.70 -22.14
N PRO A 42 13.73 -11.55 -21.99
CA PRO A 42 13.10 -10.36 -21.45
C PRO A 42 11.97 -9.85 -22.36
N GLN A 43 10.88 -9.46 -21.73
CA GLN A 43 9.72 -8.86 -22.40
C GLN A 43 9.25 -7.64 -21.60
N GLN A 44 8.59 -6.71 -22.29
CA GLN A 44 8.02 -5.55 -21.61
C GLN A 44 6.80 -6.01 -20.81
N LEU A 45 6.79 -5.74 -19.51
CA LEU A 45 5.67 -6.01 -18.63
C LEU A 45 4.80 -4.75 -18.51
N SER A 46 3.49 -4.91 -18.52
CA SER A 46 2.55 -3.80 -18.31
C SER A 46 1.22 -4.34 -17.80
N TYR A 47 0.59 -3.63 -16.88
CA TYR A 47 -0.77 -3.90 -16.47
C TYR A 47 -1.77 -3.55 -17.56
N ARG A 48 -2.84 -4.37 -17.68
CA ARG A 48 -3.94 -4.20 -18.64
C ARG A 48 -5.26 -3.90 -17.93
N LEU A 49 -5.25 -2.83 -17.15
CA LEU A 49 -6.36 -2.42 -16.28
C LEU A 49 -7.50 -1.69 -17.02
N GLY A 50 -7.35 -1.42 -18.31
CA GLY A 50 -8.28 -0.61 -19.11
C GLY A 50 -9.11 -1.39 -20.13
N GLY A 51 -9.16 -2.73 -20.01
CA GLY A 51 -9.76 -3.63 -21.00
C GLY A 51 -8.84 -3.90 -22.20
N GLU A 52 -8.88 -5.13 -22.73
CA GLU A 52 -8.28 -5.47 -24.02
C GLU A 52 -9.29 -5.13 -25.15
N ASP A 53 -8.77 -4.65 -26.28
CA ASP A 53 -9.47 -4.58 -27.58
C ASP A 53 -10.44 -3.43 -27.90
N GLY A 54 -10.24 -2.19 -27.43
CA GLY A 54 -10.83 -1.00 -28.09
C GLY A 54 -12.37 -0.97 -28.24
N GLU A 55 -13.06 -1.95 -27.66
CA GLU A 55 -14.45 -1.89 -27.26
C GLU A 55 -14.45 -1.19 -25.90
N ASN A 56 -15.24 -0.14 -25.77
CA ASN A 56 -15.56 0.47 -24.47
C ASN A 56 -16.32 -0.57 -23.61
N THR A 57 -15.62 -1.58 -23.10
CA THR A 57 -16.06 -2.21 -21.86
C THR A 57 -15.40 -1.40 -20.77
N ASP A 58 -16.13 -0.42 -20.25
CA ASP A 58 -15.64 0.63 -19.36
C ASP A 58 -15.07 0.12 -18.01
N GLU A 59 -15.00 -1.19 -17.79
CA GLU A 59 -14.49 -1.83 -16.56
C GLU A 59 -13.79 -3.16 -16.91
N THR A 60 -12.62 -3.43 -16.31
CA THR A 60 -12.16 -4.81 -16.09
C THR A 60 -13.13 -5.50 -15.15
N ASP A 61 -13.33 -6.82 -15.33
CA ASP A 61 -14.18 -7.62 -14.44
C ASP A 61 -13.84 -7.31 -12.97
N ALA A 62 -14.82 -6.74 -12.26
CA ALA A 62 -14.69 -6.49 -10.83
C ALA A 62 -14.28 -7.79 -10.14
N TRP A 63 -13.28 -7.71 -9.26
CA TRP A 63 -12.77 -8.87 -8.55
C TRP A 63 -12.70 -8.59 -7.05
N ASP A 64 -12.99 -9.62 -6.28
CA ASP A 64 -12.88 -9.57 -4.83
C ASP A 64 -11.52 -10.11 -4.40
N THR A 65 -10.91 -9.45 -3.43
CA THR A 65 -9.69 -9.90 -2.77
C THR A 65 -9.74 -9.56 -1.30
N THR A 66 -8.81 -10.12 -0.53
CA THR A 66 -8.60 -9.73 0.86
C THR A 66 -7.15 -9.33 1.03
N VAL A 67 -6.93 -8.18 1.66
CA VAL A 67 -5.61 -7.74 2.09
C VAL A 67 -5.52 -7.76 3.61
N ALA A 68 -4.39 -8.19 4.14
CA ALA A 68 -4.06 -8.05 5.55
C ALA A 68 -2.84 -7.15 5.69
N VAL A 69 -2.99 -6.04 6.40
CA VAL A 69 -1.95 -5.06 6.64
C VAL A 69 -1.53 -5.15 8.10
N SER A 70 -0.27 -5.49 8.34
CA SER A 70 0.31 -5.57 9.67
C SER A 70 1.28 -4.42 9.88
N SER A 71 1.23 -3.79 11.05
CA SER A 71 2.21 -2.78 11.46
C SER A 71 2.51 -2.88 12.94
N GLY A 72 3.75 -2.57 13.32
CA GLY A 72 4.19 -2.60 14.71
C GLY A 72 5.42 -1.74 14.93
N ILE A 73 5.52 -1.15 16.11
CA ILE A 73 6.71 -0.42 16.55
C ILE A 73 7.10 -0.99 17.92
N SER A 74 8.32 -1.49 18.02
CA SER A 74 8.96 -1.80 19.31
C SER A 74 10.04 -0.76 19.57
N GLN A 75 10.14 -0.29 20.81
CA GLN A 75 11.13 0.70 21.18
C GLN A 75 11.71 0.37 22.56
N ASP A 76 13.04 0.32 22.62
CA ASP A 76 13.80 0.04 23.83
C ASP A 76 14.92 1.08 24.02
N VAL A 77 15.36 1.24 25.27
CA VAL A 77 16.54 2.04 25.61
C VAL A 77 17.61 1.09 26.13
N LEU A 78 18.73 1.00 25.40
CA LEU A 78 19.83 0.08 25.70
C LEU A 78 21.11 0.83 26.05
N PRO A 79 21.98 0.25 26.90
CA PRO A 79 23.36 0.72 27.02
C PRO A 79 24.05 0.77 25.65
N ALA A 80 24.88 1.79 25.41
CA ALA A 80 25.47 2.04 24.10
C ALA A 80 26.33 0.88 23.56
N ASP A 81 26.96 0.09 24.45
CA ASP A 81 27.73 -1.09 24.08
C ASP A 81 26.88 -2.30 23.67
N GLN A 82 25.59 -2.32 24.06
CA GLN A 82 24.61 -3.37 23.72
C GLN A 82 23.71 -2.99 22.54
N ALA A 83 23.57 -1.70 22.25
CA ALA A 83 22.66 -1.19 21.23
C ALA A 83 22.98 -1.64 19.79
N TYR A 84 24.22 -2.06 19.54
CA TYR A 84 24.69 -2.59 18.26
C TYR A 84 25.07 -4.07 18.32
N GLU A 85 24.90 -4.72 19.47
CA GLU A 85 24.96 -6.17 19.49
C GLU A 85 23.84 -6.64 18.56
N ASP A 86 24.18 -7.48 17.58
CA ASP A 86 23.23 -8.04 16.62
C ASP A 86 22.70 -9.36 17.19
N PRO A 87 21.57 -9.39 17.93
CA PRO A 87 20.93 -10.63 18.32
C PRO A 87 20.33 -11.40 17.12
N GLY A 88 20.53 -10.90 15.90
CA GLY A 88 19.67 -11.14 14.74
C GLY A 88 18.61 -10.05 14.68
N LEU A 89 18.40 -9.46 13.49
CA LEU A 89 17.22 -8.64 13.26
C LEU A 89 15.96 -9.48 13.56
N PRO A 90 14.95 -8.91 14.23
CA PRO A 90 13.71 -9.63 14.48
C PRO A 90 13.18 -10.16 13.16
N ASP A 91 12.84 -11.45 13.13
CA ASP A 91 12.01 -11.96 12.04
C ASP A 91 10.70 -11.17 12.07
N VAL A 92 10.12 -10.91 10.91
CA VAL A 92 8.84 -10.20 10.78
C VAL A 92 7.74 -10.89 11.60
N SER A 93 7.86 -12.20 11.83
CA SER A 93 6.94 -12.98 12.68
C SER A 93 7.16 -12.86 14.19
N SER A 94 8.24 -12.21 14.63
CA SER A 94 8.66 -12.12 16.04
C SER A 94 8.31 -10.80 16.71
N VAL A 95 7.88 -9.80 15.93
CA VAL A 95 7.45 -8.49 16.44
C VAL A 95 5.96 -8.52 16.72
N ASP A 96 5.53 -7.94 17.84
CA ASP A 96 4.11 -7.74 18.13
C ASP A 96 3.54 -6.71 17.14
N VAL A 97 2.65 -7.15 16.27
CA VAL A 97 2.07 -6.33 15.20
C VAL A 97 0.56 -6.31 15.31
N SER A 98 -0.01 -5.12 15.10
CA SER A 98 -1.45 -4.96 14.87
C SER A 98 -1.75 -5.26 13.41
N THR A 99 -2.80 -6.05 13.15
CA THR A 99 -3.19 -6.44 11.80
C THR A 99 -4.61 -6.01 11.51
N THR A 100 -4.80 -5.28 10.41
CA THR A 100 -6.10 -4.94 9.84
C THR A 100 -6.34 -5.79 8.61
N THR A 101 -7.42 -6.56 8.59
CA THR A 101 -7.81 -7.38 7.43
C THR A 101 -9.00 -6.75 6.73
N LEU A 102 -8.87 -6.47 5.45
CA LEU A 102 -9.85 -5.78 4.63
C LEU A 102 -10.24 -6.64 3.43
N PRO A 103 -11.49 -7.13 3.37
CA PRO A 103 -12.10 -7.55 2.11
C PRO A 103 -12.23 -6.32 1.20
N LEU A 104 -11.84 -6.45 -0.06
CA LEU A 104 -11.88 -5.39 -1.06
C LEU A 104 -12.61 -5.90 -2.29
N ALA A 105 -13.66 -5.18 -2.69
CA ALA A 105 -14.17 -5.25 -4.05
C ALA A 105 -13.38 -4.25 -4.90
N VAL A 106 -12.75 -4.73 -5.97
CA VAL A 106 -11.83 -3.94 -6.78
C VAL A 106 -12.32 -3.90 -8.21
N SER A 107 -12.46 -2.70 -8.76
CA SER A 107 -12.70 -2.48 -10.18
C SER A 107 -11.59 -1.60 -10.74
N ALA A 108 -11.26 -1.81 -12.01
CA ALA A 108 -10.38 -0.93 -12.75
C ALA A 108 -10.98 -0.63 -14.10
N GLY A 109 -10.65 0.52 -14.67
CA GLY A 109 -11.09 0.89 -16.00
C GLY A 109 -10.19 1.97 -16.54
N ARG A 110 -10.45 2.38 -17.79
CA ARG A 110 -9.75 3.52 -18.38
C ARG A 110 -9.96 4.75 -17.50
N ALA A 111 -8.88 5.47 -17.20
CA ALA A 111 -9.02 6.69 -16.42
C ALA A 111 -9.84 7.73 -17.21
N PRO A 112 -10.86 8.37 -16.60
CA PRO A 112 -11.50 9.53 -17.21
C PRO A 112 -10.50 10.69 -17.28
N GLU A 113 -10.85 11.74 -18.04
CA GLU A 113 -10.08 12.99 -18.03
C GLU A 113 -9.85 13.47 -16.58
N PRO A 114 -8.62 13.90 -16.23
CA PRO A 114 -8.30 14.27 -14.88
C PRO A 114 -9.16 15.45 -14.41
N GLY A 115 -9.69 15.33 -13.19
CA GLY A 115 -10.32 16.44 -12.49
C GLY A 115 -9.33 17.50 -12.02
N GLU A 116 -9.84 18.52 -11.32
CA GLU A 116 -8.99 19.47 -10.58
C GLU A 116 -8.13 18.70 -9.57
N ASP A 117 -6.82 18.98 -9.56
CA ASP A 117 -5.79 18.31 -8.76
C ASP A 117 -5.49 16.83 -9.09
N GLU A 118 -6.09 16.27 -10.15
CA GLU A 118 -5.74 14.94 -10.64
C GLU A 118 -4.64 14.98 -11.72
N SER A 119 -3.79 13.96 -11.73
CA SER A 119 -2.81 13.77 -12.81
C SER A 119 -3.36 12.87 -13.92
N PRO A 120 -2.94 13.05 -15.19
CA PRO A 120 -3.23 12.12 -16.27
C PRO A 120 -2.79 10.69 -15.92
N ALA A 121 -3.56 9.70 -16.38
CA ALA A 121 -3.32 8.28 -16.08
C ALA A 121 -3.94 7.39 -17.16
N ASP A 122 -3.47 6.15 -17.25
CA ASP A 122 -4.01 5.15 -18.17
C ASP A 122 -5.27 4.50 -17.57
N ALA A 123 -5.25 4.24 -16.26
CA ALA A 123 -6.32 3.57 -15.54
C ALA A 123 -6.77 4.31 -14.28
N ALA A 124 -8.06 4.18 -13.95
CA ALA A 124 -8.60 4.49 -12.64
C ALA A 124 -8.98 3.15 -11.97
N VAL A 125 -8.52 2.95 -10.74
CA VAL A 125 -8.82 1.75 -9.95
C VAL A 125 -9.57 2.19 -8.71
N GLU A 126 -10.68 1.52 -8.45
CA GLU A 126 -11.53 1.75 -7.29
C GLU A 126 -11.53 0.53 -6.37
N PHE A 127 -11.44 0.80 -5.08
CA PHE A 127 -11.49 -0.17 -4.00
C PHE A 127 -12.67 0.19 -3.11
N THR A 128 -13.59 -0.75 -2.92
CA THR A 128 -14.64 -0.67 -1.90
C THR A 128 -14.33 -1.64 -0.78
N VAL A 129 -14.16 -1.12 0.44
CA VAL A 129 -13.86 -1.93 1.62
C VAL A 129 -15.12 -2.64 2.10
N GLY A 130 -15.04 -3.96 2.29
CA GLY A 130 -16.07 -4.77 2.94
C GLY A 130 -16.01 -4.69 4.47
N LYS A 131 -16.58 -5.69 5.15
CA LYS A 131 -16.51 -5.75 6.63
C LYS A 131 -15.12 -6.16 7.10
N GLY A 132 -14.28 -5.18 7.37
CA GLY A 132 -12.93 -5.40 7.89
C GLY A 132 -12.89 -5.94 9.32
N LYS A 133 -11.73 -6.44 9.72
CA LYS A 133 -11.43 -6.95 11.07
C LYS A 133 -10.09 -6.40 11.55
N HIS A 134 -9.84 -6.49 12.86
CA HIS A 134 -8.58 -6.08 13.47
C HIS A 134 -8.12 -7.09 14.54
N SER A 135 -6.81 -7.27 14.71
CA SER A 135 -6.23 -8.18 15.71
C SER A 135 -6.52 -7.73 17.15
N ASP A 136 -6.55 -6.42 17.40
CA ASP A 136 -7.14 -5.83 18.62
C ASP A 136 -8.67 -5.91 18.60
N LEU A 137 -9.24 -6.79 19.44
CA LEU A 137 -10.67 -7.10 19.49
C LEU A 137 -11.57 -5.87 19.74
N PRO A 138 -11.29 -4.99 20.72
CA PRO A 138 -11.95 -3.70 20.85
C PRO A 138 -12.02 -2.87 19.57
N LEU A 139 -10.92 -2.83 18.79
CA LEU A 139 -10.84 -2.03 17.56
C LEU A 139 -11.56 -2.70 16.38
N SER A 140 -11.70 -4.04 16.39
CA SER A 140 -12.31 -4.79 15.28
C SER A 140 -13.73 -4.36 14.94
N GLN A 141 -14.55 -3.97 15.93
CA GLN A 141 -15.92 -3.48 15.67
C GLN A 141 -15.91 -2.10 15.01
N GLU A 142 -14.94 -1.26 15.36
CA GLU A 142 -14.80 0.07 14.76
C GLU A 142 -14.30 -0.06 13.33
N VAL A 143 -13.34 -0.96 13.05
CA VAL A 143 -12.91 -1.26 11.66
C VAL A 143 -14.07 -1.78 10.82
N ALA A 144 -14.88 -2.68 11.36
CA ALA A 144 -16.07 -3.17 10.65
C ALA A 144 -17.10 -2.07 10.34
N SER A 145 -17.13 -0.97 11.12
CA SER A 145 -18.02 0.17 10.85
C SER A 145 -17.59 1.04 9.66
N ALA A 146 -16.38 0.81 9.12
CA ALA A 146 -15.88 1.48 7.92
C ALA A 146 -16.16 0.68 6.63
N GLU A 147 -17.03 -0.34 6.67
CA GLU A 147 -17.59 -0.97 5.46
C GLU A 147 -18.17 0.10 4.50
N GLY A 148 -17.80 0.00 3.23
CA GLY A 148 -18.12 0.98 2.19
C GLY A 148 -17.09 2.11 2.07
N PHE A 149 -15.96 2.07 2.78
CA PHE A 149 -14.86 3.00 2.54
C PHE A 149 -14.38 2.85 1.09
N LEU A 150 -14.32 3.97 0.38
CA LEU A 150 -13.88 4.04 -1.01
C LEU A 150 -12.47 4.62 -1.09
N MET A 151 -11.60 3.94 -1.84
CA MET A 151 -10.37 4.50 -2.35
C MET A 151 -10.40 4.44 -3.88
N ARG A 152 -10.08 5.54 -4.55
CA ARG A 152 -9.79 5.50 -5.99
C ARG A 152 -8.39 6.03 -6.22
N TRP A 153 -7.58 5.27 -6.94
CA TRP A 153 -6.30 5.74 -7.42
C TRP A 153 -6.26 5.84 -8.94
N ARG A 154 -5.40 6.72 -9.45
CA ARG A 154 -5.10 6.85 -10.87
C ARG A 154 -3.72 6.28 -11.12
N ALA A 155 -3.59 5.36 -12.07
CA ALA A 155 -2.38 4.60 -12.31
C ALA A 155 -1.96 4.63 -13.79
N GLN A 156 -0.64 4.63 -14.03
CA GLN A 156 -0.07 4.33 -15.33
C GLN A 156 -0.15 2.81 -15.60
N SER A 157 0.05 2.40 -16.85
CA SER A 157 0.18 1.00 -17.26
C SER A 157 1.36 0.27 -16.61
N THR A 158 2.35 0.98 -16.08
CA THR A 158 3.42 0.42 -15.23
C THR A 158 2.96 0.08 -13.81
N GLY A 159 1.76 0.52 -13.41
CA GLY A 159 1.26 0.45 -12.04
C GLY A 159 1.59 1.70 -11.21
N ALA A 160 2.44 2.61 -11.69
CA ALA A 160 2.76 3.84 -10.95
C ALA A 160 1.50 4.67 -10.63
N ILE A 161 1.23 4.89 -9.34
CA ILE A 161 0.09 5.68 -8.88
C ILE A 161 0.45 7.16 -8.92
N SER A 162 -0.39 7.98 -9.54
CA SER A 162 -0.18 9.43 -9.63
C SER A 162 -0.98 10.20 -8.59
N THR A 163 -2.23 9.81 -8.34
CA THR A 163 -3.13 10.48 -7.39
C THR A 163 -4.10 9.51 -6.76
N LEU A 164 -4.49 9.76 -5.51
CA LEU A 164 -5.51 9.00 -4.78
C LEU A 164 -6.62 9.89 -4.24
N LYS A 165 -7.81 9.32 -4.09
CA LYS A 165 -8.96 9.89 -3.38
C LYS A 165 -9.45 8.88 -2.36
N LEU A 166 -9.85 9.38 -1.20
CA LEU A 166 -10.33 8.57 -0.08
C LEU A 166 -11.67 9.14 0.39
N MET A 167 -12.66 8.27 0.54
CA MET A 167 -13.96 8.63 1.10
C MET A 167 -14.38 7.58 2.11
N ALA A 168 -14.47 8.00 3.36
CA ALA A 168 -15.01 7.17 4.42
C ALA A 168 -16.55 7.25 4.46
N PRO A 169 -17.23 6.20 4.94
CA PRO A 169 -18.65 6.25 5.24
C PRO A 169 -18.94 7.25 6.37
N ASN A 170 -20.04 8.01 6.28
CA ASN A 170 -20.43 8.99 7.31
C ASN A 170 -20.59 8.38 8.71
N GLU A 171 -21.03 7.12 8.78
CA GLU A 171 -21.33 6.43 10.04
C GLU A 171 -20.11 5.67 10.62
N SER A 172 -18.93 5.80 9.99
CA SER A 172 -17.72 5.11 10.44
C SER A 172 -17.17 5.72 11.73
N GLN A 173 -16.78 4.85 12.67
CA GLN A 173 -16.14 5.26 13.91
C GLN A 173 -14.70 5.74 13.64
N GLU A 174 -14.27 6.79 14.33
CA GLU A 174 -13.01 7.50 14.09
C GLU A 174 -11.78 6.57 14.02
N ARG A 175 -11.56 5.73 15.04
CA ARG A 175 -10.35 4.88 15.08
C ARG A 175 -10.41 3.77 14.03
N GLY A 176 -11.60 3.22 13.79
CA GLY A 176 -11.84 2.25 12.74
C GLY A 176 -11.55 2.82 11.35
N ARG A 177 -12.07 4.02 11.07
CA ARG A 177 -11.81 4.77 9.84
C ARG A 177 -10.32 5.01 9.65
N GLN A 178 -9.64 5.49 10.69
CA GLN A 178 -8.19 5.73 10.65
C GLN A 178 -7.42 4.44 10.35
N ALA A 179 -7.76 3.32 10.99
CA ALA A 179 -7.10 2.04 10.73
C ALA A 179 -7.30 1.55 9.28
N VAL A 180 -8.50 1.70 8.72
CA VAL A 180 -8.78 1.39 7.30
C VAL A 180 -8.00 2.31 6.38
N GLU A 181 -7.99 3.62 6.63
CA GLU A 181 -7.27 4.61 5.83
C GLU A 181 -5.77 4.32 5.79
N GLN A 182 -5.15 4.09 6.96
CA GLN A 182 -3.73 3.73 7.04
C GLN A 182 -3.42 2.42 6.32
N SER A 183 -4.32 1.43 6.39
CA SER A 183 -4.15 0.15 5.70
C SER A 183 -4.19 0.32 4.17
N LEU A 184 -5.13 1.12 3.66
CA LEU A 184 -5.22 1.40 2.22
C LEU A 184 -4.01 2.20 1.71
N LEU A 185 -3.52 3.16 2.49
CA LEU A 185 -2.29 3.89 2.17
C LEU A 185 -1.06 2.98 2.18
N ALA A 186 -0.98 2.03 3.11
CA ALA A 186 0.08 1.02 3.12
C ALA A 186 0.04 0.15 1.85
N VAL A 187 -1.14 -0.31 1.43
CA VAL A 187 -1.34 -1.04 0.16
C VAL A 187 -0.87 -0.21 -1.04
N ALA A 188 -1.22 1.08 -1.10
CA ALA A 188 -0.76 1.97 -2.16
C ALA A 188 0.76 2.18 -2.15
N SER A 189 1.38 2.28 -0.97
CA SER A 189 2.83 2.43 -0.82
C SER A 189 3.63 1.17 -1.20
N MET A 190 3.00 0.00 -1.14
CA MET A 190 3.58 -1.30 -1.51
C MET A 190 3.20 -1.75 -2.92
N ASN A 191 2.46 -0.94 -3.66
CA ASN A 191 2.05 -1.27 -5.01
C ASN A 191 3.28 -1.52 -5.91
N VAL A 192 3.21 -2.56 -6.75
CA VAL A 192 4.30 -2.94 -7.63
C VAL A 192 4.31 -2.02 -8.85
N VAL A 193 5.49 -1.46 -9.13
CA VAL A 193 5.71 -0.62 -10.31
C VAL A 193 6.66 -1.36 -11.23
N LEU A 194 6.16 -1.73 -12.40
CA LEU A 194 6.89 -2.44 -13.44
C LEU A 194 7.88 -1.49 -14.15
N PRO A 195 9.04 -1.99 -14.59
CA PRO A 195 9.99 -1.19 -15.35
C PRO A 195 9.51 -0.99 -16.80
N ASP A 196 9.89 0.12 -17.41
CA ASP A 196 9.68 0.34 -18.85
C ASP A 196 10.60 -0.55 -19.70
N GLU A 197 11.78 -0.88 -19.19
CA GLU A 197 12.69 -1.79 -19.88
C GLU A 197 12.27 -3.26 -19.75
N PRO A 198 12.46 -4.08 -20.81
CA PRO A 198 12.13 -5.50 -20.79
C PRO A 198 12.85 -6.29 -19.70
N VAL A 199 12.10 -7.12 -18.98
CA VAL A 199 12.60 -8.06 -17.98
C VAL A 199 11.99 -9.46 -18.20
N GLY A 200 12.72 -10.50 -17.82
CA GLY A 200 12.30 -11.89 -17.92
C GLY A 200 12.74 -12.68 -16.70
N VAL A 201 12.65 -14.00 -16.74
CA VAL A 201 12.95 -14.86 -15.57
C VAL A 201 14.40 -14.64 -15.09
N GLY A 202 14.58 -14.47 -13.79
CA GLY A 202 15.85 -14.09 -13.16
C GLY A 202 16.26 -12.63 -13.36
N GLY A 203 15.46 -11.85 -14.10
CA GLY A 203 15.60 -10.40 -14.22
C GLY A 203 15.12 -9.70 -12.97
N SER A 204 15.66 -8.52 -12.69
CA SER A 204 15.35 -7.75 -11.50
C SER A 204 15.41 -6.25 -11.74
N TRP A 205 14.63 -5.52 -10.96
CA TRP A 205 14.61 -4.07 -10.95
C TRP A 205 14.37 -3.54 -9.55
N THR A 206 14.74 -2.28 -9.34
CA THR A 206 14.51 -1.56 -8.10
C THR A 206 13.41 -0.53 -8.28
N VAL A 207 12.59 -0.35 -7.25
CA VAL A 207 11.60 0.71 -7.12
C VAL A 207 11.91 1.47 -5.84
N ARG A 208 12.12 2.78 -5.97
CA ARG A 208 12.39 3.68 -4.84
C ARG A 208 11.25 4.65 -4.63
N ASN A 209 10.62 4.61 -3.48
CA ASN A 209 9.51 5.48 -3.10
C ASN A 209 9.58 5.88 -1.62
N ARG A 210 8.85 6.93 -1.26
CA ARG A 210 8.60 7.23 0.16
C ARG A 210 7.50 6.32 0.66
N VAL A 211 7.64 5.85 1.89
CA VAL A 211 6.55 5.17 2.58
C VAL A 211 5.52 6.23 2.98
N THR A 212 4.27 6.01 2.59
CA THR A 212 3.16 6.91 2.92
C THR A 212 2.46 6.39 4.17
N GLY A 213 2.16 7.26 5.13
CA GLY A 213 1.46 6.91 6.37
C GLY A 213 2.27 7.21 7.62
N THR A 214 2.52 6.19 8.44
CA THR A 214 3.06 6.34 9.81
C THR A 214 4.59 6.45 9.89
N SER A 215 5.34 6.05 8.85
CA SER A 215 6.80 6.04 8.87
C SER A 215 7.40 6.99 7.83
N ASN A 216 8.34 7.85 8.26
CA ASN A 216 9.06 8.77 7.37
C ASN A 216 10.25 8.07 6.70
N MET A 217 9.99 6.96 6.02
CA MET A 217 11.01 6.11 5.39
C MET A 217 11.09 6.34 3.88
N LEU A 218 12.30 6.21 3.34
CA LEU A 218 12.50 5.94 1.92
C LEU A 218 12.74 4.44 1.78
N ARG A 219 11.88 3.79 0.99
CA ARG A 219 11.93 2.37 0.68
C ARG A 219 12.60 2.15 -0.68
N THR A 220 13.41 1.12 -0.76
CA THR A 220 13.94 0.53 -1.99
C THR A 220 13.49 -0.91 -2.05
N ALA A 221 12.51 -1.22 -2.91
CA ALA A 221 12.08 -2.59 -3.17
C ALA A 221 12.82 -3.12 -4.40
N THR A 222 13.47 -4.27 -4.27
CA THR A 222 14.04 -5.02 -5.40
C THR A 222 13.10 -6.17 -5.73
N TYR A 223 12.57 -6.18 -6.94
CA TYR A 223 11.74 -7.25 -7.47
C TYR A 223 12.60 -8.13 -8.37
N THR A 224 12.51 -9.44 -8.21
CA THR A 224 13.16 -10.43 -9.09
C THR A 224 12.11 -11.37 -9.65
N VAL A 225 12.09 -11.55 -10.98
CA VAL A 225 11.14 -12.45 -11.64
C VAL A 225 11.52 -13.90 -11.37
N ALA A 226 10.75 -14.58 -10.52
CA ALA A 226 10.92 -16.00 -10.27
C ALA A 226 10.25 -16.85 -11.37
N ARG A 227 9.07 -16.42 -11.85
CA ARG A 227 8.31 -17.08 -12.93
C ARG A 227 7.57 -16.04 -13.77
N LEU A 228 7.45 -16.30 -15.07
CA LEU A 228 6.72 -15.45 -16.01
C LEU A 228 5.98 -16.33 -17.03
N GLU A 229 4.65 -16.42 -16.90
CA GLU A 229 3.79 -17.26 -17.73
C GLU A 229 2.51 -16.50 -18.12
N GLY A 230 2.50 -15.96 -19.33
CA GLY A 230 1.40 -15.11 -19.79
C GLY A 230 1.28 -13.88 -18.89
N ASP A 231 0.15 -13.76 -18.20
CA ASP A 231 -0.16 -12.63 -17.31
C ASP A 231 0.26 -12.88 -15.86
N ALA A 232 0.59 -14.13 -15.53
CA ALA A 232 1.01 -14.51 -14.20
C ALA A 232 2.52 -14.29 -14.03
N VAL A 233 2.89 -13.46 -13.05
CA VAL A 233 4.29 -13.14 -12.74
C VAL A 233 4.53 -13.39 -11.26
N ASP A 234 5.44 -14.31 -10.94
CA ASP A 234 5.87 -14.52 -9.56
C ASP A 234 7.11 -13.66 -9.32
N LEU A 235 7.07 -12.85 -8.26
CA LEU A 235 8.16 -11.96 -7.89
C LEU A 235 8.66 -12.30 -6.49
N ASP A 236 9.97 -12.51 -6.38
CA ASP A 236 10.67 -12.39 -5.11
C ASP A 236 10.89 -10.91 -4.82
N VAL A 237 10.65 -10.50 -3.56
CA VAL A 237 10.74 -9.10 -3.14
C VAL A 237 11.72 -8.97 -1.98
N HIS A 238 12.68 -8.08 -2.15
CA HIS A 238 13.60 -7.65 -1.10
C HIS A 238 13.40 -6.17 -0.81
N VAL A 239 13.33 -5.79 0.45
CA VAL A 239 13.05 -4.43 0.88
C VAL A 239 14.20 -3.92 1.74
N GLU A 240 14.70 -2.73 1.38
CA GLU A 240 15.57 -1.92 2.22
C GLU A 240 14.89 -0.60 2.55
N GLU A 241 15.00 -0.14 3.78
CA GLU A 241 14.44 1.14 4.20
C GLU A 241 15.47 1.98 4.92
N ARG A 242 15.32 3.30 4.76
CA ARG A 242 16.12 4.27 5.48
C ARG A 242 15.29 5.48 5.85
N PRO A 243 15.53 6.08 7.03
CA PRO A 243 14.79 7.25 7.44
C PRO A 243 15.13 8.42 6.52
N THR A 244 14.10 9.17 6.14
CA THR A 244 14.23 10.37 5.29
C THR A 244 14.91 11.52 6.03
N GLN A 245 14.88 11.49 7.36
CA GLN A 245 15.55 12.43 8.26
C GLN A 245 16.51 11.65 9.15
N GLN A 246 17.76 12.12 9.25
CA GLN A 246 18.79 11.49 10.08
C GLN A 246 18.80 12.03 11.53
N SER A 247 17.93 12.99 11.82
CA SER A 247 17.83 13.66 13.11
C SER A 247 16.35 13.88 13.42
N LEU A 248 15.95 13.59 14.65
CA LEU A 248 14.59 13.72 15.16
C LEU A 248 14.62 14.61 16.39
N GLN A 249 13.84 15.69 16.37
CA GLN A 249 13.60 16.45 17.59
C GLN A 249 12.41 15.83 18.33
N ILE A 250 12.60 15.53 19.61
CA ILE A 250 11.51 15.12 20.48
C ILE A 250 10.72 16.38 20.82
N ASP A 251 9.59 16.59 20.15
CA ASP A 251 8.63 17.66 20.45
C ASP A 251 7.39 17.04 21.09
N ASN A 252 7.53 16.69 22.35
CA ASN A 252 6.47 16.04 23.10
C ASN A 252 6.63 16.30 24.59
N SER A 253 5.81 17.22 25.10
CA SER A 253 5.77 17.55 26.53
C SER A 253 5.52 16.36 27.47
N VAL A 254 4.95 15.24 27.01
CA VAL A 254 4.83 14.02 27.85
C VAL A 254 6.13 13.24 27.98
N ALA A 255 7.14 13.54 27.15
CA ALA A 255 8.48 12.95 27.21
C ALA A 255 9.34 13.52 28.36
N GLY A 256 8.83 14.52 29.09
CA GLY A 256 9.50 15.06 30.28
C GLY A 256 10.84 15.72 29.95
N ASP A 257 11.92 15.29 30.61
CA ASP A 257 13.27 15.85 30.41
C ASP A 257 13.83 15.58 29.01
N LEU A 258 13.21 14.68 28.23
CA LEU A 258 13.55 14.41 26.84
C LEU A 258 12.91 15.42 25.88
N ASP A 259 11.95 16.23 26.32
CA ASP A 259 11.29 17.24 25.49
C ASP A 259 12.31 18.30 25.03
N GLY A 260 12.33 18.56 23.72
CA GLY A 260 13.30 19.42 23.05
C GLY A 260 14.65 18.78 22.73
N GLN A 261 14.93 17.55 23.19
CA GLN A 261 16.17 16.85 22.84
C GLN A 261 16.17 16.38 21.39
N THR A 262 17.38 16.19 20.85
CA THR A 262 17.60 15.69 19.49
C THR A 262 18.15 14.28 19.54
N LEU A 263 17.59 13.41 18.70
CA LEU A 263 18.03 12.04 18.47
C LEU A 263 18.59 11.92 17.05
N ASP A 264 19.83 11.48 16.90
CA ASP A 264 20.48 11.27 15.61
C ASP A 264 20.53 9.78 15.28
N VAL A 265 20.19 9.42 14.04
CA VAL A 265 20.28 8.06 13.53
C VAL A 265 21.75 7.70 13.37
N GLU A 266 22.21 6.68 14.10
CA GLU A 266 23.57 6.16 13.97
C GLU A 266 23.64 4.93 13.07
N SER A 267 22.61 4.09 13.09
CA SER A 267 22.53 2.93 12.21
C SER A 267 21.11 2.61 11.79
N THR A 268 20.98 2.04 10.60
CA THR A 268 19.73 1.50 10.07
C THR A 268 20.02 0.16 9.42
N SER A 269 19.15 -0.82 9.66
CA SER A 269 19.24 -2.14 9.04
C SER A 269 17.85 -2.74 8.88
N THR A 270 17.58 -3.29 7.70
CA THR A 270 16.27 -3.88 7.37
C THR A 270 16.42 -5.37 7.13
N THR A 271 15.55 -6.17 7.74
CA THR A 271 15.28 -7.55 7.31
C THR A 271 13.96 -7.54 6.56
N SER A 272 13.91 -8.23 5.42
CA SER A 272 12.70 -8.35 4.62
C SER A 272 12.49 -9.77 4.14
N GLN A 273 11.23 -10.18 4.04
CA GLN A 273 10.81 -11.38 3.32
C GLN A 273 9.65 -11.00 2.40
N GLY A 274 9.71 -11.39 1.14
CA GLY A 274 8.59 -11.17 0.25
C GLY A 274 8.58 -12.07 -0.97
N SER A 275 7.39 -12.57 -1.27
CA SER A 275 7.07 -13.29 -2.50
C SER A 275 5.62 -12.97 -2.82
N ILE A 276 5.36 -12.51 -4.04
CA ILE A 276 4.02 -12.14 -4.50
C ILE A 276 3.76 -12.68 -5.90
N THR A 277 2.48 -12.96 -6.19
CA THR A 277 2.02 -13.33 -7.53
C THR A 277 1.22 -12.17 -8.09
N LEU A 278 1.61 -11.69 -9.26
CA LEU A 278 0.85 -10.74 -10.06
C LEU A 278 0.01 -11.51 -11.08
N ASP A 279 -1.17 -10.99 -11.36
CA ASP A 279 -1.84 -11.15 -12.63
C ASP A 279 -1.92 -9.76 -13.27
N LEU A 280 -1.33 -9.57 -14.45
CA LEU A 280 -1.24 -8.26 -15.10
C LEU A 280 -2.61 -7.69 -15.50
N LYS A 281 -3.71 -8.43 -15.37
CA LYS A 281 -5.09 -7.95 -15.51
C LYS A 281 -5.66 -7.34 -14.23
N HIS A 282 -5.00 -7.55 -13.09
CA HIS A 282 -5.43 -7.06 -11.78
C HIS A 282 -4.47 -5.98 -11.24
N PRO A 283 -4.99 -4.95 -10.58
CA PRO A 283 -4.19 -3.82 -10.09
C PRO A 283 -3.41 -4.12 -8.80
N LEU A 284 -3.75 -5.21 -8.11
CA LEU A 284 -3.02 -5.69 -6.93
C LEU A 284 -2.47 -7.10 -7.20
N PRO A 285 -1.42 -7.52 -6.48
CA PRO A 285 -1.06 -8.93 -6.41
C PRO A 285 -2.27 -9.79 -6.04
N THR A 286 -2.37 -10.98 -6.64
CA THR A 286 -3.46 -11.93 -6.40
C THR A 286 -3.18 -12.82 -5.19
N SER A 287 -1.92 -12.99 -4.82
CA SER A 287 -1.51 -13.71 -3.61
C SER A 287 -0.08 -13.34 -3.17
N GLY A 288 0.26 -13.75 -1.95
CA GLY A 288 1.60 -13.63 -1.38
C GLY A 288 1.70 -12.52 -0.34
N GLN A 289 2.93 -12.18 0.05
CA GLN A 289 3.19 -11.21 1.11
C GLN A 289 4.50 -10.47 0.86
N VAL A 290 4.55 -9.21 1.28
CA VAL A 290 5.80 -8.47 1.50
C VAL A 290 5.81 -8.01 2.94
N ALA A 291 6.90 -8.28 3.65
CA ALA A 291 7.10 -7.91 5.04
C ALA A 291 8.53 -7.40 5.27
N SER A 292 8.67 -6.38 6.10
CA SER A 292 9.97 -5.84 6.51
C SER A 292 9.96 -5.36 7.95
N THR A 293 11.09 -5.58 8.62
CA THR A 293 11.39 -4.98 9.93
C THR A 293 12.67 -4.17 9.79
N THR A 294 12.56 -2.87 10.04
CA THR A 294 13.66 -1.91 9.98
C THR A 294 14.04 -1.48 11.39
N ARG A 295 15.27 -1.81 11.80
CA ARG A 295 15.88 -1.37 13.05
C ARG A 295 16.57 -0.03 12.86
N LEU A 296 16.27 0.90 13.76
CA LEU A 296 16.88 2.22 13.85
C LEU A 296 17.55 2.33 15.22
N VAL A 297 18.82 2.71 15.24
CA VAL A 297 19.53 3.03 16.49
C VAL A 297 19.78 4.52 16.51
N TYR A 298 19.29 5.18 17.55
CA TYR A 298 19.46 6.61 17.75
C TYR A 298 20.38 6.93 18.93
N SER A 299 21.27 7.89 18.74
CA SER A 299 22.00 8.56 19.81
C SER A 299 21.28 9.83 20.26
N GLY A 300 21.19 10.05 21.56
CA GLY A 300 20.80 11.33 22.15
C GLY A 300 21.98 12.03 22.83
N GLU A 301 21.68 13.02 23.68
CA GLU A 301 22.70 13.77 24.42
C GLU A 301 23.47 12.92 25.45
N ASP A 302 22.80 11.92 26.06
CA ASP A 302 23.45 10.97 26.94
C ASP A 302 24.13 9.86 26.13
N ALA A 303 25.45 9.96 26.01
CA ALA A 303 26.26 9.01 25.28
C ALA A 303 26.24 7.58 25.87
N ALA A 304 25.77 7.38 27.11
CA ALA A 304 25.71 6.07 27.75
C ALA A 304 24.60 5.16 27.20
N TYR A 305 23.58 5.73 26.54
CA TYR A 305 22.41 4.99 26.07
C TYR A 305 22.12 5.22 24.59
N ARG A 306 21.35 4.31 24.02
CA ARG A 306 20.75 4.43 22.69
C ARG A 306 19.28 4.06 22.73
N VAL A 307 18.51 4.70 21.88
CA VAL A 307 17.14 4.27 21.59
C VAL A 307 17.21 3.31 20.41
N VAL A 308 16.76 2.08 20.61
CA VAL A 308 16.61 1.09 19.54
C VAL A 308 15.13 1.00 19.21
N GLN A 309 14.78 1.24 17.95
CA GLN A 309 13.41 1.17 17.46
C GLN A 309 13.33 0.22 16.30
N ASP A 310 12.45 -0.76 16.40
CA ASP A 310 12.12 -1.70 15.32
C ASP A 310 10.75 -1.31 14.76
N VAL A 311 10.71 -0.96 13.48
CA VAL A 311 9.49 -0.65 12.74
C VAL A 311 9.19 -1.82 11.82
N THR A 312 8.05 -2.46 12.01
CA THR A 312 7.60 -3.60 11.20
C THR A 312 6.39 -3.21 10.37
N GLU A 313 6.42 -3.55 9.08
CA GLU A 313 5.31 -3.38 8.16
C GLU A 313 5.17 -4.65 7.31
N ALA A 314 3.93 -5.08 7.05
CA ALA A 314 3.66 -6.15 6.12
C ALA A 314 2.32 -5.96 5.40
N VAL A 315 2.24 -6.39 4.15
CA VAL A 315 0.99 -6.52 3.39
C VAL A 315 0.93 -7.93 2.80
N ALA A 316 -0.12 -8.66 3.13
CA ALA A 316 -0.46 -9.94 2.53
C ALA A 316 -1.68 -9.78 1.61
N TYR A 317 -1.65 -10.47 0.48
CA TYR A 317 -2.66 -10.44 -0.57
C TYR A 317 -3.31 -11.82 -0.72
N GLY A 318 -4.60 -11.84 -1.06
CA GLY A 318 -5.36 -13.08 -1.23
C GLY A 318 -5.46 -13.88 0.07
N SER A 319 -5.47 -13.21 1.22
CA SER A 319 -5.52 -13.88 2.53
C SER A 319 -6.89 -14.54 2.72
N ASP A 320 -6.90 -15.85 3.00
CA ASP A 320 -8.12 -16.64 3.22
C ASP A 320 -8.92 -16.25 4.48
N ASP A 321 -8.37 -15.39 5.34
CA ASP A 321 -9.03 -14.90 6.56
C ASP A 321 -10.03 -13.75 6.25
N ALA A 322 -11.09 -14.06 5.52
CA ALA A 322 -12.26 -13.18 5.36
C ALA A 322 -13.23 -13.24 6.56
#